data_AF-A0A137P264-F1
#
_entry.id   AF-A0A137P264-F1
#
_cell.length_a   1.000
_cell.length_b   1.000
_cell.length_c   1.000
_cell.angle_alpha   90.00
_cell.angle_beta   90.00
_cell.angle_gamma   90.00
#
_symmetry.space_group_name_H-M   'P 1'
#
loop_
_entity.id
_entity.type
_entity.pdbx_description
1 polymer ?
#
loop_
_entity_poly.entity_id
_entity_poly.type
_entity_poly.pdbx_seq_one_letter_code
_entity_poly.pdbx_strand_id
1 'polypeptide(L)'
;MDLNNEYIYLFALSFITLLILDFMILEIVLQLGVFAFGKATLRIVMILGLELQAISVYLFNMYPQHAMLYLIIGAFAWGIWNPLYYYMLIEQNTFWMQPKEKKGLYIAFSLFVVWVAYMAIAAILAGFQVVPLSLLTINLNLDLVELIYLSLTEFYINYKIYQFSRDKLKSVSPVLWAKVKISLIIFTLCIVLDVFIVVTENIGNPNFAYEVKTCSFAFKIVFKCMCFQFIKGIVVSIEQ
;
A
#
# COMPACT_ATOMS: atom_id res chain seq x y z
N MET A 1 -9.60 -11.80 29.62
CA MET A 1 -8.88 -11.45 28.38
C MET A 1 -9.04 -12.66 27.48
N ASP A 2 -9.77 -12.51 26.38
CA ASP A 2 -10.11 -13.66 25.53
C ASP A 2 -8.88 -14.03 24.68
N LEU A 3 -8.32 -15.22 24.91
CA LEU A 3 -7.14 -15.74 24.20
C LEU A 3 -7.31 -15.70 22.67
N ASN A 4 -8.56 -15.72 22.18
CA ASN A 4 -8.88 -15.62 20.76
C ASN A 4 -8.37 -14.34 20.09
N ASN A 5 -8.31 -13.19 20.80
CA ASN A 5 -7.87 -11.94 20.18
C ASN A 5 -6.36 -11.94 19.92
N GLU A 6 -5.54 -12.51 20.79
CA GLU A 6 -4.07 -12.47 20.64
C GLU A 6 -3.59 -13.24 19.40
N TYR A 7 -4.16 -14.43 19.17
CA TYR A 7 -3.80 -15.29 18.04
C TYR A 7 -4.15 -14.67 16.68
N ILE A 8 -5.20 -13.85 16.61
CA ILE A 8 -5.62 -13.19 15.37
C ILE A 8 -4.56 -12.17 14.90
N TYR A 9 -4.03 -11.37 15.82
CA TYR A 9 -2.97 -10.41 15.48
C TYR A 9 -1.62 -11.07 15.21
N LEU A 10 -1.28 -12.14 15.94
CA LEU A 10 -0.07 -12.92 15.68
C LEU A 10 -0.09 -13.56 14.29
N PHE A 11 -1.25 -14.03 13.83
CA PHE A 11 -1.39 -14.57 12.47
C PHE A 11 -1.17 -13.48 11.42
N ALA A 12 -1.79 -12.30 11.59
CA ALA A 12 -1.63 -11.16 10.68
C ALA A 12 -0.16 -10.70 10.59
N LEU A 13 0.51 -10.56 11.74
CA LEU A 13 1.92 -10.21 11.80
C LEU A 13 2.79 -11.28 11.15
N SER A 14 2.61 -12.56 11.49
CA SER A 14 3.37 -13.67 10.90
C SER A 14 3.18 -13.76 9.39
N PHE A 15 1.95 -13.52 8.91
CA PHE A 15 1.64 -13.50 7.49
C PHE A 15 2.35 -12.36 6.77
N ILE A 16 2.32 -11.13 7.32
CA ILE A 16 3.05 -9.98 6.79
C ILE A 16 4.55 -10.29 6.75
N THR A 17 5.14 -10.75 7.85
CA THR A 17 6.58 -11.09 7.92
C THR A 17 6.97 -12.16 6.91
N LEU A 18 6.16 -13.23 6.74
CA LEU A 18 6.42 -14.27 5.74
C LEU A 18 6.33 -13.71 4.31
N LEU A 19 5.34 -12.88 4.01
CA LEU A 19 5.18 -12.21 2.71
C LEU A 19 6.39 -11.33 2.37
N ILE A 20 6.93 -10.65 3.38
CA ILE A 20 8.11 -9.80 3.26
C ILE A 20 9.33 -10.65 2.93
N LEU A 21 9.55 -11.74 3.67
CA LEU A 21 10.66 -12.65 3.45
C LEU A 21 10.60 -13.30 2.06
N ASP A 22 9.43 -13.80 1.66
CA ASP A 22 9.21 -14.37 0.34
C ASP A 22 9.51 -13.34 -0.75
N PHE A 23 9.10 -12.09 -0.57
CA PHE A 23 9.36 -11.04 -1.53
C PHE A 23 10.85 -10.66 -1.61
N MET A 24 11.55 -10.59 -0.47
CA MET A 24 13.00 -10.38 -0.45
C MET A 24 13.74 -11.50 -1.19
N ILE A 25 13.33 -12.75 -0.97
CA ILE A 25 13.89 -13.92 -1.65
C ILE A 25 13.60 -13.85 -3.15
N LEU A 26 12.35 -13.59 -3.53
CA LEU A 26 11.94 -13.49 -4.94
C LEU A 26 12.76 -12.45 -5.68
N GLU A 27 13.05 -11.29 -5.10
CA GLU A 27 13.94 -10.35 -5.78
C GLU A 27 15.39 -10.86 -5.84
N ILE A 28 15.96 -11.27 -4.70
CA ILE A 28 17.36 -11.72 -4.65
C ILE A 28 17.62 -12.83 -5.67
N VAL A 29 16.66 -13.76 -5.81
CA VAL A 29 16.74 -14.93 -6.68
C VAL A 29 16.40 -14.58 -8.13
N LEU A 30 15.25 -13.94 -8.38
CA LEU A 30 14.73 -13.80 -9.74
C LEU A 30 15.25 -12.54 -10.44
N GLN A 31 15.94 -11.63 -9.73
CA GLN A 31 16.46 -10.36 -10.24
C GLN A 31 15.44 -9.64 -11.14
N LEU A 32 14.16 -9.68 -10.76
CA LEU A 32 13.03 -9.27 -11.60
C LEU A 32 13.07 -7.79 -12.00
N GLY A 33 14.07 -7.05 -11.54
CA GLY A 33 14.17 -5.62 -11.72
C GLY A 33 12.99 -4.91 -11.08
N VAL A 34 12.32 -5.55 -10.12
CA VAL A 34 11.27 -4.90 -9.31
C VAL A 34 11.92 -3.70 -8.63
N PHE A 35 13.17 -3.82 -8.14
CA PHE A 35 14.03 -2.78 -7.60
C PHE A 35 14.95 -2.08 -8.63
N ALA A 36 14.81 -2.33 -9.94
CA ALA A 36 15.66 -1.66 -10.94
C ALA A 36 15.34 -0.15 -11.09
N PHE A 37 14.14 0.27 -10.69
CA PHE A 37 13.73 1.67 -10.62
C PHE A 37 13.30 2.03 -9.19
N GLY A 38 14.24 2.61 -8.45
CA GLY A 38 14.12 3.00 -7.05
C GLY A 38 15.14 2.30 -6.14
N LYS A 39 15.69 3.01 -5.15
CA LYS A 39 16.65 2.44 -4.20
C LYS A 39 15.97 1.31 -3.42
N ALA A 40 16.45 0.06 -3.53
CA ALA A 40 15.93 -1.11 -2.79
C ALA A 40 15.70 -0.81 -1.29
N THR A 41 16.59 -0.01 -0.71
CA THR A 41 16.50 0.53 0.65
C THR A 41 15.15 1.20 0.95
N LEU A 42 14.61 2.02 0.05
CA LEU A 42 13.35 2.74 0.27
C LEU A 42 12.15 1.79 0.39
N ARG A 43 12.18 0.65 -0.31
CA ARG A 43 11.10 -0.33 -0.22
C ARG A 43 11.22 -1.23 1.00
N ILE A 44 12.45 -1.57 1.41
CA ILE A 44 12.69 -2.20 2.71
C ILE A 44 12.16 -1.29 3.83
N VAL A 45 12.48 0.01 3.78
CA VAL A 45 11.98 0.99 4.75
C VAL A 45 10.46 1.11 4.72
N MET A 46 9.84 1.11 3.54
CA MET A 46 8.38 1.10 3.39
C MET A 46 7.75 -0.13 4.04
N ILE A 47 8.30 -1.31 3.75
CA ILE A 47 7.80 -2.59 4.25
C ILE A 47 7.96 -2.68 5.79
N LEU A 48 9.14 -2.33 6.30
CA LEU A 48 9.39 -2.28 7.75
C LEU A 48 8.51 -1.23 8.44
N GLY A 49 8.22 -0.11 7.76
CA GLY A 49 7.28 0.89 8.26
C GLY A 49 5.85 0.35 8.34
N LEU A 50 5.39 -0.42 7.36
CA LEU A 50 4.09 -1.07 7.39
C LEU A 50 4.00 -2.11 8.53
N GLU A 51 5.04 -2.93 8.67
CA GLU A 51 5.14 -3.91 9.76
C GLU A 51 5.17 -3.23 11.14
N LEU A 52 5.96 -2.17 11.29
CA LEU A 52 6.01 -1.38 12.53
C LEU A 52 4.66 -0.73 12.86
N GLN A 53 3.92 -0.25 11.85
CA GLN A 53 2.57 0.27 12.08
C GLN A 53 1.64 -0.86 12.57
N ALA A 54 1.68 -2.03 11.95
CA ALA A 54 0.86 -3.18 12.35
C ALA A 54 1.17 -3.61 13.79
N ILE A 55 2.46 -3.70 14.16
CA ILE A 55 2.91 -3.99 15.53
C ILE A 55 2.40 -2.90 16.49
N SER A 56 2.48 -1.64 16.10
CA SER A 56 2.05 -0.52 16.95
C SER A 56 0.54 -0.58 17.22
N VAL A 57 -0.28 -0.88 16.22
CA VAL A 57 -1.74 -1.04 16.40
C VAL A 57 -2.06 -2.24 17.29
N TYR A 58 -1.35 -3.36 17.11
CA TYR A 58 -1.46 -4.51 18.01
C TYR A 58 -1.16 -4.13 19.46
N LEU A 59 -0.02 -3.50 19.70
CA LEU A 59 0.40 -3.11 21.04
C LEU A 59 -0.53 -2.05 21.67
N PHE A 60 -1.07 -1.14 20.86
CA PHE A 60 -2.08 -0.16 21.27
C PHE A 60 -3.32 -0.84 21.86
N ASN A 61 -3.82 -1.89 21.20
CA ASN A 61 -5.01 -2.63 21.63
C ASN A 61 -4.73 -3.54 22.84
N MET A 62 -3.55 -4.15 22.90
CA MET A 62 -3.22 -5.16 23.91
C MET A 62 -2.74 -4.56 25.23
N TYR A 63 -2.15 -3.36 25.20
CA TYR A 63 -1.57 -2.71 26.37
C TYR A 63 -2.08 -1.26 26.51
N PRO A 64 -3.34 -1.07 26.95
CA PRO A 64 -3.97 0.26 27.04
C PRO A 64 -3.19 1.28 27.89
N GLN A 65 -2.45 0.81 28.89
CA GLN A 65 -1.59 1.64 29.75
C GLN A 65 -0.45 2.35 29.00
N HIS A 66 -0.07 1.83 27.83
CA HIS A 66 0.95 2.39 26.96
C HIS A 66 0.39 2.83 25.59
N ALA A 67 -0.94 2.90 25.45
CA ALA A 67 -1.61 3.20 24.19
C ALA A 67 -1.09 4.48 23.51
N MET A 68 -0.83 5.54 24.26
CA MET A 68 -0.32 6.80 23.70
C MET A 68 1.09 6.67 23.10
N LEU A 69 1.95 5.84 23.69
CA LEU A 69 3.28 5.56 23.14
C LEU A 69 3.14 4.83 21.80
N TYR A 70 2.30 3.81 21.74
CA TYR A 70 2.08 3.03 20.52
C TYR A 70 1.38 3.83 19.42
N LEU A 71 0.50 4.78 19.79
CA LEU A 71 -0.07 5.74 18.85
C LEU A 71 1.02 6.59 18.18
N ILE A 72 1.99 7.09 18.94
CA ILE A 72 3.12 7.88 18.41
C ILE A 72 3.95 7.04 17.44
N ILE A 73 4.34 5.82 17.86
CA ILE A 73 5.15 4.92 17.00
C ILE A 73 4.39 4.59 15.72
N GLY A 74 3.10 4.25 15.83
CA GLY A 74 2.24 3.95 14.69
C GLY A 74 2.10 5.13 13.73
N ALA A 75 1.95 6.36 14.25
CA ALA A 75 1.85 7.57 13.44
C ALA A 75 3.17 7.89 12.69
N PHE A 76 4.32 7.69 13.32
CA PHE A 76 5.62 7.80 12.65
C PHE A 76 5.78 6.76 11.54
N ALA A 77 5.48 5.50 11.85
CA ALA A 77 5.57 4.40 10.91
C ALA A 77 4.68 4.65 9.68
N TRP A 78 3.44 5.07 9.92
CA TRP A 78 2.47 5.46 8.90
C TRP A 78 2.96 6.63 8.04
N GLY A 79 3.49 7.69 8.66
CA GLY A 79 4.08 8.83 7.97
C GLY A 79 5.27 8.48 7.06
N ILE A 80 5.92 7.34 7.29
CA ILE A 80 7.04 6.84 6.48
C ILE A 80 6.54 5.98 5.33
N TRP A 81 5.76 4.92 5.60
CA TRP A 81 5.48 3.92 4.57
C TRP A 81 4.45 4.40 3.54
N ASN A 82 3.47 5.22 3.92
CA ASN A 82 2.40 5.65 3.01
C ASN A 82 2.93 6.49 1.83
N PRO A 83 3.79 7.51 2.06
CA PRO A 83 4.42 8.25 0.98
C PRO A 83 5.33 7.36 0.12
N LEU A 84 6.07 6.44 0.75
CA LEU A 84 6.92 5.51 0.01
C LEU A 84 6.11 4.56 -0.88
N TYR A 85 4.92 4.15 -0.44
CA TYR A 85 3.99 3.35 -1.23
C TYR A 85 3.49 4.13 -2.46
N TYR A 86 3.05 5.37 -2.27
CA TYR A 86 2.62 6.22 -3.38
C TYR A 86 3.76 6.44 -4.38
N TYR A 87 4.97 6.74 -3.88
CA TYR A 87 6.15 6.90 -4.71
C TYR A 87 6.47 5.62 -5.51
N MET A 88 6.36 4.45 -4.89
CA MET A 88 6.54 3.16 -5.56
C MET A 88 5.54 2.96 -6.72
N LEU A 89 4.27 3.36 -6.53
CA LEU A 89 3.27 3.29 -7.59
C LEU A 89 3.68 4.12 -8.82
N ILE A 90 4.27 5.30 -8.63
CA ILE A 90 4.77 6.12 -9.74
C ILE A 90 5.96 5.42 -10.42
N GLU A 91 6.99 5.06 -9.63
CA GLU A 91 8.24 4.54 -10.18
C GLU A 91 8.04 3.26 -10.98
N GLN A 92 7.25 2.31 -10.45
CA GLN A 92 6.98 1.03 -11.13
C GLN A 92 6.21 1.19 -12.42
N ASN A 93 5.43 2.27 -12.55
CA ASN A 93 4.56 2.48 -13.69
C ASN A 93 5.07 3.54 -14.67
N THR A 94 6.27 4.07 -14.43
CA THR A 94 6.97 4.99 -15.34
C THR A 94 7.06 4.44 -16.76
N PHE A 95 7.19 3.13 -16.93
CA PHE A 95 7.27 2.47 -18.25
C PHE A 95 6.01 2.69 -19.10
N TRP A 96 4.85 2.82 -18.47
CA TRP A 96 3.54 2.89 -19.16
C TRP A 96 3.07 4.32 -19.41
N MET A 97 3.81 5.33 -18.96
CA MET A 97 3.32 6.71 -18.84
C MET A 97 4.14 7.69 -19.66
N GLN A 98 3.46 8.69 -20.22
CA GLN A 98 4.11 9.82 -20.87
C GLN A 98 4.72 10.78 -19.84
N PRO A 99 5.74 11.59 -20.21
CA PRO A 99 6.38 12.54 -19.29
C PRO A 99 5.41 13.53 -18.62
N LYS A 100 4.37 13.97 -19.33
CA LYS A 100 3.33 14.87 -18.80
C LYS A 100 2.53 14.21 -17.67
N GLU A 101 2.17 12.95 -17.85
CA GLU A 101 1.42 12.17 -16.86
C GLU A 101 2.28 11.91 -15.63
N LYS A 102 3.57 11.59 -15.85
CA LYS A 102 4.55 11.43 -14.76
C LYS A 102 4.65 12.70 -13.91
N LYS A 103 4.75 13.87 -14.55
CA LYS A 103 4.78 15.16 -13.84
C LYS A 103 3.51 15.38 -13.03
N GLY A 104 2.34 15.06 -13.58
CA GLY A 104 1.06 15.14 -12.88
C GLY A 104 1.02 14.25 -11.63
N LEU A 105 1.49 13.00 -11.74
CA LEU A 105 1.55 12.09 -10.60
C LEU A 105 2.53 12.53 -9.52
N TYR A 106 3.67 13.15 -9.86
CA TYR A 106 4.56 13.71 -8.84
C TYR A 106 3.97 14.93 -8.12
N ILE A 107 3.20 15.77 -8.83
CA ILE A 107 2.45 16.86 -8.18
C ILE A 107 1.42 16.26 -7.21
N ALA A 108 0.67 15.26 -7.67
CA ALA A 108 -0.29 14.53 -6.86
C ALA A 108 0.37 13.87 -5.64
N PHE A 109 1.58 13.32 -5.80
CA PHE A 109 2.39 12.77 -4.72
C PHE A 109 2.83 13.85 -3.71
N SER A 110 3.27 15.02 -4.15
CA SER A 110 3.63 16.11 -3.24
C SER A 110 2.44 16.54 -2.36
N LEU A 111 1.25 16.63 -2.95
CA LEU A 111 0.02 16.90 -2.19
C LEU A 111 -0.29 15.78 -1.18
N PHE A 112 -0.14 14.53 -1.60
CA PHE A 112 -0.32 13.36 -0.74
C PHE A 112 0.67 13.35 0.44
N VAL A 113 1.94 13.66 0.21
CA VAL A 113 2.97 13.76 1.26
C VAL A 113 2.62 14.82 2.30
N VAL A 114 2.16 15.99 1.86
CA VAL A 114 1.75 17.07 2.77
C VAL A 114 0.55 16.63 3.62
N TRP A 115 -0.41 15.93 3.01
CA TRP A 115 -1.58 15.39 3.71
C TRP A 115 -1.18 14.36 4.78
N VAL A 116 -0.37 13.37 4.41
CA VAL A 116 0.14 12.36 5.34
C VAL A 116 0.97 13.00 6.46
N ALA A 117 1.83 13.98 6.14
CA ALA A 117 2.62 14.66 7.15
C ALA A 117 1.73 15.39 8.17
N TYR A 118 0.70 16.09 7.72
CA TYR A 118 -0.27 16.76 8.60
C TYR A 118 -0.94 15.76 9.57
N MET A 119 -1.45 14.65 9.03
CA MET A 119 -2.12 13.60 9.77
C MET A 119 -1.21 12.93 10.81
N ALA A 120 0.02 12.61 10.42
CA ALA A 120 1.02 11.99 11.30
C ALA A 120 1.41 12.94 12.45
N ILE A 121 1.68 14.21 12.14
CA ILE A 121 2.02 15.23 13.14
C ILE A 121 0.84 15.43 14.10
N ALA A 122 -0.39 15.52 13.59
CA ALA A 122 -1.58 15.64 14.43
C ALA A 122 -1.73 14.46 15.40
N ALA A 123 -1.52 13.22 14.94
CA ALA A 123 -1.57 12.03 15.78
C ALA A 123 -0.43 11.98 16.82
N ILE A 124 0.79 12.40 16.44
CA ILE A 124 1.94 12.49 17.35
C ILE A 124 1.69 13.52 18.44
N LEU A 125 1.21 14.73 18.08
CA LEU A 125 0.90 15.79 19.04
C LEU A 125 -0.23 15.37 20.00
N ALA A 126 -1.22 14.63 19.49
CA ALA A 126 -2.30 14.08 20.32
C ALA A 126 -1.77 12.99 21.29
N GLY A 127 -0.85 12.14 20.81
CA GLY A 127 -0.17 11.14 21.64
C GLY A 127 0.69 11.76 22.76
N PHE A 128 1.35 12.89 22.49
CA PHE A 128 2.04 13.70 23.51
C PHE A 128 1.11 14.56 24.38
N GLN A 129 -0.21 14.51 24.14
CA GLN A 129 -1.22 15.31 24.84
C GLN A 129 -1.03 16.83 24.68
N VAL A 130 -0.32 17.26 23.63
CA VAL A 130 -0.14 18.69 23.30
C VAL A 130 -1.41 19.27 22.68
N VAL A 131 -2.20 18.43 22.00
CA VAL A 131 -3.50 18.79 21.40
C VAL A 131 -4.61 17.83 21.88
N PRO A 132 -5.90 18.23 21.80
CA PRO A 132 -7.01 17.38 22.24
C PRO A 132 -7.14 16.08 21.43
N LEU A 133 -7.49 14.98 22.11
CA LEU A 133 -7.74 13.67 21.47
C LEU A 133 -8.91 13.69 20.49
N SER A 134 -9.83 14.67 20.58
CA SER A 134 -10.91 14.85 19.60
C SER A 134 -10.39 15.12 18.18
N LEU A 135 -9.15 15.59 18.05
CA LEU A 135 -8.47 15.72 16.76
C LEU A 135 -8.29 14.36 16.07
N LEU A 136 -8.16 13.27 16.83
CA LEU A 136 -8.03 11.91 16.27
C LEU A 136 -9.29 11.47 15.52
N THR A 137 -10.48 11.90 15.96
CA THR A 137 -11.74 11.63 15.24
C THR A 137 -11.79 12.34 13.90
N ILE A 138 -11.24 13.57 13.82
CA ILE A 138 -11.11 14.30 12.56
C ILE A 138 -10.10 13.60 11.67
N ASN A 139 -8.95 13.19 12.22
CA ASN A 139 -7.96 12.41 11.48
C ASN A 139 -8.54 11.11 10.89
N LEU A 140 -9.34 10.36 11.64
CA LEU A 140 -9.98 9.14 11.13
C LEU A 140 -10.79 9.39 9.85
N ASN A 141 -11.56 10.49 9.80
CA ASN A 141 -12.31 10.87 8.61
C ASN A 141 -11.42 11.33 7.44
N LEU A 142 -10.27 11.94 7.74
CA LEU A 142 -9.30 12.35 6.73
C LEU A 142 -8.51 11.15 6.17
N ASP A 143 -8.35 10.06 6.93
CA ASP A 143 -7.75 8.79 6.45
C ASP A 143 -8.61 8.16 5.34
N LEU A 144 -9.94 8.27 5.46
CA LEU A 144 -10.87 7.85 4.39
C LEU A 144 -10.63 8.63 3.09
N VAL A 145 -10.44 9.95 3.18
CA VAL A 145 -10.17 10.80 2.01
C VAL A 145 -8.82 10.44 1.37
N GLU A 146 -7.81 10.18 2.19
CA GLU A 146 -6.50 9.71 1.75
C GLU A 146 -6.59 8.39 0.98
N LEU A 147 -7.36 7.43 1.50
CA LEU A 147 -7.53 6.12 0.88
C LEU A 147 -8.31 6.20 -0.43
N ILE A 148 -9.31 7.07 -0.52
CA ILE A 148 -9.99 7.37 -1.79
C ILE A 148 -9.00 7.95 -2.79
N TYR A 149 -8.17 8.90 -2.36
CA TYR A 149 -7.17 9.53 -3.22
C TYR A 149 -6.14 8.51 -3.76
N LEU A 150 -5.63 7.65 -2.88
CA LEU A 150 -4.74 6.55 -3.24
C LEU A 150 -5.42 5.57 -4.20
N SER A 151 -6.66 5.17 -3.91
CA SER A 151 -7.44 4.25 -4.76
C SER A 151 -7.68 4.82 -6.16
N LEU A 152 -8.03 6.11 -6.26
CA LEU A 152 -8.20 6.81 -7.54
C LEU A 152 -6.91 6.82 -8.36
N THR A 153 -5.78 7.06 -7.69
CA THR A 153 -4.46 7.00 -8.34
C THR A 153 -4.18 5.61 -8.88
N GLU A 154 -4.48 4.56 -8.12
CA GLU A 154 -4.28 3.18 -8.54
C GLU A 154 -5.19 2.76 -9.68
N PHE A 155 -6.46 3.19 -9.66
CA PHE A 155 -7.38 2.99 -10.77
C PHE A 155 -6.85 3.65 -12.06
N TYR A 156 -6.36 4.88 -11.95
CA TYR A 156 -5.77 5.61 -13.07
C TYR A 156 -4.56 4.87 -13.65
N ILE A 157 -3.65 4.41 -12.79
CA ILE A 157 -2.48 3.62 -13.19
C ILE A 157 -2.90 2.33 -13.89
N ASN A 158 -3.83 1.57 -13.30
CA ASN A 158 -4.32 0.32 -13.86
C ASN A 158 -4.96 0.52 -15.23
N TYR A 159 -5.73 1.60 -15.38
CA TYR A 159 -6.32 1.99 -16.66
C TYR A 159 -5.26 2.31 -17.73
N LYS A 160 -4.17 3.00 -17.37
CA LYS A 160 -3.08 3.31 -18.30
C LYS A 160 -2.36 2.06 -18.79
N ILE A 161 -2.08 1.12 -17.88
CA ILE A 161 -1.49 -0.17 -18.24
C ILE A 161 -2.44 -0.94 -19.16
N TYR A 162 -3.74 -0.96 -18.84
CA TYR A 162 -4.75 -1.58 -19.69
C TYR A 162 -4.73 -1.01 -21.11
N GLN A 163 -4.76 0.32 -21.26
CA GLN A 163 -4.74 0.96 -22.58
C GLN A 163 -3.48 0.57 -23.36
N PHE A 164 -2.31 0.75 -22.74
CA PHE A 164 -1.03 0.46 -23.39
C PHE A 164 -0.91 -1.02 -23.78
N SER A 165 -1.18 -1.93 -22.84
CA SER A 165 -1.09 -3.36 -23.07
C SER A 165 -2.11 -3.85 -24.08
N ARG A 166 -3.33 -3.29 -24.12
CA ARG A 166 -4.34 -3.66 -25.13
C ARG A 166 -3.85 -3.31 -26.52
N ASP A 167 -3.32 -2.11 -26.69
CA ASP A 167 -2.95 -1.59 -28.00
C ASP A 167 -1.70 -2.31 -28.55
N LYS A 168 -0.78 -2.76 -27.69
CA LYS A 168 0.41 -3.52 -28.09
C LYS A 168 0.23 -5.05 -28.16
N LEU A 169 -0.44 -5.66 -27.18
CA LEU A 169 -0.45 -7.12 -27.03
C LEU A 169 -1.61 -7.79 -27.75
N LYS A 170 -2.77 -7.14 -27.82
CA LYS A 170 -3.98 -7.77 -28.37
C LYS A 170 -3.82 -8.11 -29.86
N SER A 171 -3.08 -7.28 -30.59
CA SER A 171 -2.75 -7.50 -32.00
C SER A 171 -1.74 -8.62 -32.22
N VAL A 172 -0.84 -8.86 -31.25
CA VAL A 172 0.25 -9.84 -31.37
C VAL A 172 -0.17 -11.22 -30.85
N SER A 173 -0.76 -11.30 -29.66
CA SER A 173 -1.15 -12.57 -29.06
C SER A 173 -2.38 -12.42 -28.16
N PRO A 174 -3.54 -12.98 -28.56
CA PRO A 174 -4.73 -12.95 -27.71
C PRO A 174 -4.54 -13.74 -26.41
N VAL A 175 -3.67 -14.76 -26.41
CA VAL A 175 -3.35 -15.58 -25.23
C VAL A 175 -2.56 -14.77 -24.20
N LEU A 176 -1.53 -14.03 -24.63
CA LEU A 176 -0.76 -13.17 -23.73
C LEU A 176 -1.61 -12.01 -23.23
N TRP A 177 -2.45 -11.44 -24.09
CA TRP A 177 -3.42 -10.41 -23.71
C TRP A 177 -4.40 -10.91 -22.63
N ALA A 178 -4.88 -12.15 -22.72
CA ALA A 178 -5.75 -12.74 -21.71
C ALA A 178 -5.06 -12.84 -20.34
N LYS A 179 -3.77 -13.22 -20.30
CA LYS A 179 -2.97 -13.26 -19.06
C LYS A 179 -2.84 -11.87 -18.43
N VAL A 180 -2.49 -10.86 -19.22
CA VAL A 180 -2.40 -9.47 -18.75
C VAL A 180 -3.76 -8.98 -18.24
N LYS A 181 -4.86 -9.28 -18.94
CA LYS A 181 -6.21 -8.91 -18.51
C LYS A 181 -6.54 -9.51 -17.14
N ILE A 182 -6.19 -10.76 -16.87
CA ILE A 182 -6.39 -11.40 -15.56
C ILE A 182 -5.60 -10.65 -14.47
N SER A 183 -4.32 -10.33 -14.71
CA SER A 183 -3.52 -9.55 -13.77
C SER A 183 -4.14 -8.19 -13.44
N LEU A 184 -4.67 -7.47 -14.43
CA LEU A 184 -5.33 -6.16 -14.25
C LEU A 184 -6.68 -6.28 -13.50
N ILE A 185 -7.41 -7.40 -13.67
CA ILE A 185 -8.62 -7.69 -12.92
C ILE A 185 -8.29 -7.92 -11.45
N ILE A 186 -7.27 -8.74 -11.15
CA ILE A 186 -6.84 -8.98 -9.77
C ILE A 186 -6.38 -7.67 -9.12
N PHE A 187 -5.65 -6.84 -9.86
CA PHE A 187 -5.27 -5.50 -9.41
C PHE A 187 -6.47 -4.64 -9.03
N THR A 188 -7.54 -4.68 -9.83
CA THR A 188 -8.79 -3.98 -9.55
C THR A 188 -9.48 -4.52 -8.29
N LEU A 189 -9.50 -5.86 -8.13
CA LEU A 189 -10.08 -6.50 -6.95
C LEU A 189 -9.35 -6.07 -5.67
N CYS A 190 -8.02 -5.91 -5.70
CA CYS A 190 -7.27 -5.37 -4.56
C CYS A 190 -7.70 -3.94 -4.21
N ILE A 191 -7.93 -3.08 -5.21
CA ILE A 191 -8.40 -1.70 -4.94
C ILE A 191 -9.81 -1.71 -4.33
N VAL A 192 -10.70 -2.58 -4.84
CA VAL A 192 -12.05 -2.75 -4.30
C VAL A 192 -12.01 -3.28 -2.86
N LEU A 193 -11.09 -4.20 -2.56
CA LEU A 193 -10.90 -4.73 -1.21
C LEU A 193 -10.49 -3.62 -0.22
N ASP A 194 -9.63 -2.69 -0.62
CA ASP A 194 -9.26 -1.56 0.24
C ASP A 194 -10.45 -0.66 0.54
N VAL A 195 -11.25 -0.33 -0.48
CA VAL A 195 -12.49 0.45 -0.28
C VAL A 195 -13.43 -0.30 0.67
N PHE A 196 -13.58 -1.61 0.52
CA PHE A 196 -14.41 -2.43 1.42
C PHE A 196 -13.90 -2.43 2.86
N ILE A 197 -12.59 -2.61 3.08
CA ILE A 197 -11.97 -2.58 4.42
C ILE A 197 -12.25 -1.25 5.10
N VAL A 198 -12.09 -0.14 4.37
CA VAL A 198 -12.28 1.21 4.89
C VAL A 198 -13.74 1.51 5.19
N VAL A 199 -14.67 1.09 4.33
CA VAL A 199 -16.11 1.20 4.61
C VAL A 199 -16.47 0.41 5.88
N THR A 200 -15.89 -0.78 6.05
CA THR A 200 -16.10 -1.62 7.25
C THR A 200 -15.56 -0.96 8.52
N GLU A 201 -14.40 -0.29 8.44
CA GLU A 201 -13.83 0.52 9.52
C GLU A 201 -14.80 1.61 9.97
N ASN A 202 -15.37 2.34 9.00
CA ASN A 202 -16.26 3.49 9.25
C ASN A 202 -17.69 3.09 9.68
N ILE A 203 -18.14 1.86 9.39
CA ILE A 203 -19.44 1.33 9.87
C ILE A 203 -19.38 0.87 11.34
N GLY A 204 -18.21 0.98 11.99
CA GLY A 204 -18.06 0.73 13.42
C GLY A 204 -17.51 -0.64 13.76
N ASN A 205 -16.82 -1.32 12.82
CA ASN A 205 -16.02 -2.50 13.11
C ASN A 205 -14.51 -2.21 12.94
N PRO A 206 -13.92 -1.36 13.80
CA PRO A 206 -12.52 -0.96 13.69
C PRO A 206 -11.57 -2.14 13.89
N ASN A 207 -11.88 -3.08 14.78
CA ASN A 207 -10.99 -4.22 15.08
C ASN A 207 -10.77 -5.10 13.84
N PHE A 208 -11.86 -5.49 13.15
CA PHE A 208 -11.76 -6.25 11.91
C PHE A 208 -11.02 -5.49 10.82
N ALA A 209 -11.26 -4.19 10.71
CA ALA A 209 -10.56 -3.35 9.74
C ALA A 209 -9.05 -3.34 10.01
N TYR A 210 -8.60 -3.07 11.24
CA TYR A 210 -7.16 -3.02 11.55
C TYR A 210 -6.47 -4.39 11.48
N GLU A 211 -7.19 -5.49 11.75
CA GLU A 211 -6.70 -6.86 11.60
C GLU A 211 -6.45 -7.24 10.13
N VAL A 212 -7.34 -6.82 9.23
CA VAL A 212 -7.29 -7.20 7.80
C VAL A 212 -6.56 -6.16 6.95
N LYS A 213 -6.60 -4.87 7.30
CA LYS A 213 -6.05 -3.74 6.52
C LYS A 213 -4.56 -3.91 6.29
N THR A 214 -3.78 -4.15 7.33
CA THR A 214 -2.31 -4.28 7.23
C THR A 214 -1.89 -5.48 6.37
N CYS A 215 -2.56 -6.64 6.55
CA CYS A 215 -2.34 -7.82 5.72
C CYS A 215 -2.73 -7.61 4.25
N SER A 216 -3.88 -6.97 4.01
CA SER A 216 -4.37 -6.62 2.68
C SER A 216 -3.37 -5.71 1.96
N PHE A 217 -2.89 -4.66 2.63
CA PHE A 217 -1.90 -3.74 2.07
C PHE A 217 -0.57 -4.43 1.77
N ALA A 218 -0.07 -5.30 2.66
CA ALA A 218 1.16 -6.06 2.43
C ALA A 218 1.04 -7.00 1.23
N PHE A 219 -0.04 -7.79 1.18
CA PHE A 219 -0.33 -8.69 0.05
C PHE A 219 -0.44 -7.91 -1.26
N LYS A 220 -1.17 -6.79 -1.23
CA LYS A 220 -1.35 -5.89 -2.36
C LYS A 220 0.00 -5.36 -2.86
N ILE A 221 0.86 -4.81 -2.00
CA ILE A 221 2.19 -4.33 -2.39
C ILE A 221 2.93 -5.38 -3.21
N VAL A 222 3.02 -6.61 -2.68
CA VAL A 222 3.77 -7.71 -3.31
C VAL A 222 3.12 -8.16 -4.61
N PHE A 223 1.81 -8.38 -4.61
CA PHE A 223 1.09 -8.85 -5.78
C PHE A 223 1.12 -7.84 -6.94
N LYS A 224 0.99 -6.56 -6.62
CA LYS A 224 1.09 -5.45 -7.57
C LYS A 224 2.46 -5.40 -8.22
N CYS A 225 3.53 -5.50 -7.41
CA CYS A 225 4.90 -5.54 -7.91
C CYS A 225 5.11 -6.69 -8.90
N MET A 226 4.69 -7.91 -8.55
CA MET A 226 4.84 -9.09 -9.40
C MET A 226 4.05 -8.96 -10.71
N CYS A 227 2.79 -8.50 -10.63
CA CYS A 227 1.97 -8.29 -11.82
C CYS A 227 2.59 -7.27 -12.77
N PHE A 228 3.12 -6.17 -12.27
CA PHE A 228 3.75 -5.16 -13.12
C PHE A 228 5.00 -5.68 -13.82
N GLN A 229 5.87 -6.41 -13.12
CA GLN A 229 7.04 -7.01 -13.77
C GLN A 229 6.66 -8.09 -14.77
N PHE A 230 5.65 -8.90 -14.46
CA PHE A 230 5.14 -9.91 -15.39
C PHE A 230 4.61 -9.27 -16.68
N ILE A 231 3.77 -8.24 -16.56
CA ILE A 231 3.22 -7.51 -17.71
C ILE A 231 4.35 -6.83 -18.51
N LYS A 232 5.30 -6.21 -17.82
CA LYS A 232 6.47 -5.57 -18.45
C LYS A 232 7.33 -6.58 -19.20
N GLY A 233 7.62 -7.73 -18.59
CA GLY A 233 8.39 -8.82 -19.21
C GLY A 233 7.72 -9.34 -20.48
N ILE A 234 6.40 -9.54 -20.46
CA ILE A 234 5.63 -9.91 -21.66
C ILE A 234 5.80 -8.85 -22.76
N VAL A 235 5.60 -7.58 -22.43
CA VAL A 235 5.67 -6.50 -23.43
C VAL A 235 7.06 -6.38 -24.04
N VAL A 236 8.11 -6.40 -23.21
CA VAL A 236 9.50 -6.31 -23.70
C VAL A 236 9.85 -7.53 -24.56
N SER A 237 9.38 -8.72 -24.21
CA SER A 237 9.66 -9.95 -24.99
C SER A 237 9.04 -9.96 -26.40
N ILE A 238 8.10 -9.05 -26.67
CA ILE A 238 7.43 -8.92 -27.98
C ILE A 238 8.06 -7.79 -28.81
N GLU A 239 8.75 -6.85 -28.18
CA GLU A 239 9.46 -5.75 -28.86
C GLU A 239 10.87 -6.15 -29.34
N GLN A 240 11.36 -7.33 -28.91
CA GLN A 240 12.59 -7.97 -29.36
C GLN A 240 12.30 -8.98 -30.48
#